data_AF-A0A4Q2AY21-F1
#
_entry.id   AF-A0A4Q2AY21-F1
#
_cell.length_a   1.000
_cell.length_b   1.000
_cell.length_c   1.000
_cell.angle_alpha   90.00
_cell.angle_beta   90.00
_cell.angle_gamma   90.00
#
_symmetry.space_group_name_H-M   'P 1'
#
loop_
_entity.id
_entity.type
_entity.pdbx_description
1 polymer ?
#
loop_
_entity_poly.entity_id
_entity_poly.type
_entity_poly.pdbx_seq_one_letter_code
_entity_poly.pdbx_strand_id
1 'polypeptide(L)' 'MPFRQEILDIVLSELANSSTNAVGTDRNKKVGKLWTTYSKSDIEDTLATLDNRQYEVRYYRSFEMDTKYGFGVRRR' A
#
# COMPACT_ATOMS: atom_id res chain seq x y z
N MET A 1 -8.61 -8.11 14.09
CA MET A 1 -8.45 -7.82 12.65
C MET A 1 -7.21 -8.54 12.15
N PRO A 2 -7.22 -9.11 10.93
CA PRO A 2 -6.08 -9.86 10.42
C PRO A 2 -4.98 -8.90 9.95
N PHE A 3 -4.09 -8.56 10.87
CA PHE A 3 -2.79 -7.99 10.54
C PHE A 3 -2.01 -8.98 9.68
N ARG A 4 -1.48 -8.53 8.53
CA ARG A 4 -0.69 -9.39 7.63
C ARG A 4 0.72 -8.84 7.45
N GLN A 5 1.66 -9.39 8.20
CA GLN A 5 3.09 -9.02 8.12
C GLN A 5 3.63 -9.04 6.68
N GLU A 6 3.22 -10.01 5.87
CA GLU A 6 3.65 -10.15 4.47
C GLU A 6 3.35 -8.89 3.61
N ILE A 7 2.22 -8.23 3.84
CA ILE A 7 1.87 -6.98 3.14
C ILE A 7 2.89 -5.88 3.49
N LEU A 8 3.21 -5.73 4.78
CA LEU A 8 4.21 -4.76 5.24
C LEU A 8 5.59 -5.06 4.68
N ASP A 9 6.04 -6.32 4.75
CA ASP A 9 7.37 -6.71 4.31
C ASP A 9 7.57 -6.42 2.83
N ILE A 10 6.57 -6.73 2.00
CA ILE A 10 6.61 -6.41 0.56
C ILE A 10 6.59 -4.91 0.34
N VAL A 11 5.69 -4.17 0.99
CA VAL A 11 5.59 -2.71 0.82
C VAL A 11 6.88 -2.01 1.25
N LEU A 12 7.45 -2.36 2.41
CA LEU A 12 8.67 -1.76 2.94
C LEU A 12 9.90 -2.16 2.12
N SER A 13 9.98 -3.41 1.66
CA SER A 13 11.06 -3.86 0.77
C SER A 13 11.04 -3.12 -0.56
N GLU A 14 9.87 -2.98 -1.19
CA GLU A 14 9.75 -2.22 -2.43
C GLU A 14 10.00 -0.72 -2.21
N LEU A 15 9.63 -0.19 -1.04
CA LEU A 15 9.88 1.20 -0.68
C LEU A 15 11.36 1.48 -0.46
N ALA A 16 12.09 0.56 0.18
CA ALA A 16 13.53 0.65 0.36
C ALA A 16 14.29 0.57 -0.98
N ASN A 17 13.76 -0.17 -1.96
CA ASN A 17 14.32 -0.28 -3.31
C ASN A 17 13.83 0.81 -4.28
N SER A 18 12.89 1.67 -3.86
CA SER A 18 12.33 2.72 -4.71
C SER A 18 13.22 3.97 -4.71
N SER A 19 13.62 4.41 -5.91
CA SER A 19 14.36 5.67 -6.10
C SER A 19 13.54 6.93 -5.81
N THR A 20 12.21 6.81 -5.71
CA THR A 20 11.30 7.95 -5.53
C THR A 20 10.77 8.07 -4.09
N ASN A 21 11.29 7.25 -3.17
CA ASN A 21 10.77 7.12 -1.79
C ASN A 21 9.26 6.84 -1.75
N ALA A 22 8.69 6.29 -2.82
CA ALA A 22 7.27 6.00 -2.95
C ALA A 22 7.04 4.69 -3.70
N VAL A 23 6.04 3.94 -3.28
CA VAL A 23 5.53 2.74 -3.95
C VAL A 23 4.03 2.78 -3.98
N GLY A 24 3.42 2.04 -4.90
CA GLY A 24 1.97 1.95 -4.96
C GLY A 24 1.53 0.95 -6.01
N THR A 25 0.24 0.64 -5.99
CA THR A 25 -0.40 -0.35 -6.87
C THR A 25 -0.13 -0.09 -8.36
N ASP A 26 -0.14 1.18 -8.78
CA ASP A 26 0.02 1.56 -10.19
C ASP A 26 1.50 1.68 -10.61
N ARG A 27 2.41 1.80 -9.64
CA ARG A 27 3.84 2.04 -9.89
C ARG A 27 4.69 0.80 -9.71
N ASN A 28 4.21 -0.16 -8.93
CA ASN A 28 4.96 -1.34 -8.56
C ASN A 28 4.11 -2.60 -8.73
N LYS A 29 4.54 -3.49 -9.62
CA LYS A 29 3.81 -4.73 -9.94
C LYS A 29 3.59 -5.62 -8.72
N LYS A 30 4.53 -5.70 -7.77
CA LYS A 30 4.37 -6.50 -6.56
C LYS A 30 3.34 -5.89 -5.61
N VAL A 31 3.38 -4.57 -5.42
CA VAL A 31 2.37 -3.85 -4.62
C VAL A 31 0.99 -3.92 -5.29
N GLY A 32 0.91 -3.83 -6.61
CA GLY A 32 -0.31 -4.06 -7.38
C GLY A 32 -0.87 -5.48 -7.17
N LYS A 33 0.01 -6.50 -7.11
CA LYS A 33 -0.40 -7.87 -6.84
C LYS A 33 -1.04 -8.02 -5.45
N LEU A 34 -0.54 -7.32 -4.43
CA LEU A 34 -1.15 -7.31 -3.10
C LEU A 34 -2.64 -6.90 -3.16
N TRP A 35 -2.94 -5.87 -3.94
CA TRP A 35 -4.31 -5.34 -4.12
C TRP A 35 -5.28 -6.35 -4.74
N THR A 36 -4.77 -7.26 -5.58
CA THR A 36 -5.56 -8.34 -6.19
C THR A 36 -5.62 -9.62 -5.36
N THR A 37 -4.67 -9.79 -4.43
CA THR A 37 -4.49 -11.02 -3.65
C THR A 37 -5.20 -10.97 -2.30
N TYR A 38 -5.14 -9.81 -1.63
CA TYR A 38 -5.75 -9.62 -0.31
C TYR A 38 -7.01 -8.79 -0.40
N SER A 39 -7.87 -8.93 0.60
CA SER A 39 -9.02 -8.05 0.74
C SER A 39 -8.54 -6.61 1.00
N LYS A 40 -9.35 -5.66 0.55
CA LYS A 40 -9.12 -4.24 0.79
C LYS A 40 -9.04 -3.90 2.28
N SER A 41 -9.88 -4.53 3.12
CA SER A 41 -9.85 -4.32 4.58
C SER A 41 -8.52 -4.80 5.17
N ASP A 42 -8.00 -5.95 4.74
CA ASP A 42 -6.74 -6.49 5.26
C ASP A 42 -5.57 -5.55 4.92
N ILE A 43 -5.57 -4.98 3.72
CA ILE A 43 -4.57 -3.99 3.28
C ILE A 43 -4.72 -2.69 4.07
N GLU A 44 -5.95 -2.21 4.28
CA GLU A 44 -6.22 -1.00 5.04
C GLU A 44 -5.79 -1.13 6.51
N ASP A 45 -6.22 -2.20 7.18
CA ASP A 45 -5.88 -2.48 8.57
C ASP A 45 -4.36 -2.66 8.73
N THR A 46 -3.70 -3.34 7.79
CA THR A 46 -2.26 -3.58 7.87
C THR A 46 -1.47 -2.30 7.66
N LEU A 47 -1.79 -1.50 6.64
CA LEU A 47 -1.06 -0.25 6.37
C LEU A 47 -1.34 0.83 7.43
N ALA A 48 -2.47 0.77 8.13
CA ALA A 48 -2.76 1.63 9.27
C ALA A 48 -1.79 1.43 10.46
N THR A 49 -1.07 0.30 10.50
CA THR A 49 -0.03 0.05 11.51
C THR A 49 1.30 0.73 11.23
N LEU A 50 1.50 1.29 10.03
CA LEU A 50 2.71 2.04 9.70
C LEU A 50 2.82 3.29 10.57
N ASP A 51 4.04 3.58 11.05
CA ASP A 51 4.33 4.81 11.77
C ASP A 51 4.07 6.03 10.86
N ASN A 52 3.02 6.79 11.18
CA ASN A 52 2.60 7.96 10.40
C ASN A 52 3.59 9.13 10.46
N ARG A 53 4.59 9.07 11.35
CA ARG A 53 5.71 10.03 11.37
C ARG A 53 6.73 9.73 10.28
N GLN A 54 6.89 8.44 9.92
CA GLN A 54 7.86 7.97 8.93
C GLN A 54 7.24 7.71 7.56
N TYR A 55 5.96 7.32 7.52
CA TYR A 55 5.29 6.88 6.31
C TYR A 55 3.97 7.61 6.09
N GLU A 56 3.70 7.95 4.83
CA GLU A 56 2.43 8.48 4.38
C GLU A 56 1.74 7.44 3.49
N VAL A 57 0.56 7.00 3.91
CA VAL A 57 -0.29 6.08 3.15
C VAL A 57 -1.42 6.88 2.48
N ARG A 58 -1.62 6.68 1.19
CA ARG A 58 -2.76 7.23 0.44
C ARG A 58 -3.50 6.12 -0.27
N TYR A 59 -4.83 6.18 -0.24
CA TYR A 59 -5.68 5.30 -1.02
C TYR A 59 -6.29 6.07 -2.17
N TYR A 60 -6.15 5.56 -3.39
CA TYR A 60 -6.72 6.18 -4.58
C TYR A 60 -8.17 5.72 -4.72
N ARG A 61 -9.11 6.68 -4.84
CA ARG A 61 -10.49 6.42 -5.26
C ARG A 61 -10.60 6.80 -6.73
N SER A 62 -11.12 5.92 -7.58
CA SER A 62 -11.58 6.37 -8.89
C SER A 62 -12.85 7.17 -8.70
N PHE A 63 -12.90 8.36 -9.30
CA PHE A 63 -14.12 9.16 -9.37
C PHE A 63 -15.20 8.50 -10.24
N GLU A 64 -14.83 7.63 -11.17
CA GLU A 64 -15.74 7.05 -12.17
C GLU A 64 -16.39 5.73 -11.73
N MET A 65 -15.79 4.98 -10.80
CA MET A 65 -16.23 3.59 -10.50
C MET A 65 -16.61 3.33 -9.03
N ASP A 66 -16.68 4.37 -8.18
CA ASP A 66 -16.97 4.28 -6.73
C ASP A 66 -16.19 3.17 -5.98
N THR A 67 -15.03 2.79 -6.52
CA THR A 67 -14.15 1.73 -6.03
C THR A 67 -12.75 2.31 -5.77
N LYS A 68 -12.14 1.90 -4.64
CA LYS A 68 -10.73 2.23 -4.40
C LYS A 68 -9.91 1.45 -5.44
N TYR A 69 -9.10 2.16 -6.22
CA TYR A 69 -8.29 1.58 -7.31
C TYR A 69 -6.95 1.04 -6.81
N GLY A 70 -6.56 1.42 -5.59
CA GLY A 70 -5.35 0.93 -4.96
C GLY A 70 -4.84 1.84 -3.86
N PHE A 71 -3.56 1.69 -3.55
CA PHE A 71 -2.89 2.45 -2.51
C PHE A 71 -1.46 2.81 -2.92
N GLY A 72 -0.93 3.85 -2.28
CA GLY A 72 0.46 4.24 -2.33
C GLY A 72 1.00 4.50 -0.93
N VAL A 73 2.27 4.17 -0.73
CA VAL A 73 3.02 4.43 0.49
C VAL A 73 4.26 5.23 0.12
N ARG A 74 4.50 6.33 0.83
CA ARG A 74 5.68 7.19 0.66
C ARG A 74 6.43 7.32 1.98
N ARG A 75 7.75 7.28 1.95
CA ARG A 75 8.60 7.63 3.10
C ARG A 75 8.70 9.15 3.21
N ARG A 76 8.52 9.69 4.42
CA ARG A 76 8.69 11.12 4.73
C ARG A 76 10.15 11.48 4.93
#